data_AF-A0A3L7PTE8-F1
#
_entry.id   AF-A0A3L7PTE8-F1
#
_cell.length_a   1.000
_cell.length_b   1.000
_cell.length_c   1.000
_cell.angle_alpha   90.00
_cell.angle_beta   90.00
_cell.angle_gamma   90.00
#
_symmetry.space_group_name_H-M   'P 1'
#
loop_
_entity.id
_entity.type
_entity.pdbx_description
1 polymer ?
#
loop_
_entity_poly.entity_id
_entity_poly.type
_entity_poly.pdbx_seq_one_letter_code
_entity_poly.pdbx_strand_id
1 'polypeptide(L)'
;MNSTDATGTLWESHSLCAIAERPHARVIDESVAAGIRSAYFAESGELAVRYGISVADVIEHLETAGLGRMPRPERAIENIKCAVHAAALTRGVAQSWADLQTVLAPGFDRACAARLDAMRGIAFARRFWIDLRMSTLHHEDRLAAERRDAARRGAAGILDADTPGSRSRTPLRRPRGVRAPDLRTFAATRPLRYWLAERLLGSLEVELGRAASASERLDTVEEVRTLRIPAQMAAGAETRPG
;
A
#
# COMPACT_ATOMS: atom_id res chain seq x y z
N MET A 1 41.34 -42.59 -36.14
CA MET A 1 40.49 -43.70 -36.63
C MET A 1 40.23 -44.59 -35.43
N ASN A 2 39.06 -44.67 -34.78
CA ASN A 2 37.65 -44.47 -35.14
C ASN A 2 36.93 -43.79 -33.95
N SER A 3 36.16 -42.71 -34.13
CA SER A 3 34.76 -42.63 -34.59
C SER A 3 33.73 -43.23 -33.62
N THR A 4 32.97 -42.29 -33.00
CA THR A 4 31.51 -42.29 -32.76
C THR A 4 30.96 -43.33 -31.76
N ASP A 5 30.15 -42.98 -30.76
CA ASP A 5 28.84 -42.32 -30.89
C ASP A 5 28.45 -41.44 -29.70
N ALA A 6 27.68 -40.40 -30.01
CA ALA A 6 26.88 -39.63 -29.09
C ALA A 6 25.57 -40.36 -28.80
N THR A 7 25.23 -40.53 -27.53
CA THR A 7 23.86 -40.81 -27.10
C THR A 7 23.52 -39.89 -25.95
N GLY A 8 22.71 -38.87 -26.23
CA GLY A 8 22.15 -38.01 -25.21
C GLY A 8 21.16 -38.78 -24.33
N THR A 9 21.21 -38.49 -23.03
CA THR A 9 20.04 -38.49 -22.14
C THR A 9 20.27 -37.32 -21.17
N LEU A 10 19.54 -36.22 -21.33
CA LEU A 10 18.19 -35.98 -20.79
C LEU A 10 18.23 -35.66 -19.28
N TRP A 11 18.52 -34.40 -18.96
CA TRP A 11 17.95 -33.66 -17.82
C TRP A 11 17.92 -34.32 -16.43
N GLU A 12 19.06 -34.76 -15.88
CA GLU A 12 19.21 -34.94 -14.43
C GLU A 12 19.83 -33.71 -13.79
N SER A 13 19.15 -32.57 -13.96
CA SER A 13 19.31 -31.45 -13.05
C SER A 13 18.50 -31.75 -11.80
N HIS A 14 19.07 -32.52 -10.88
CA HIS A 14 18.68 -32.46 -9.47
C HIS A 14 19.07 -31.07 -8.94
N SER A 15 18.34 -30.05 -9.40
CA SER A 15 18.12 -28.83 -8.63
C SER A 15 17.35 -29.26 -7.39
N LEU A 16 18.09 -29.76 -6.41
CA LEU A 16 17.72 -29.62 -5.03
C LEU A 16 17.59 -28.12 -4.82
N CYS A 17 16.40 -27.59 -5.10
CA CYS A 17 15.89 -26.41 -4.44
C CYS A 17 15.88 -26.76 -2.96
N ALA A 18 17.06 -26.65 -2.33
CA ALA A 18 17.13 -26.32 -0.94
C ALA A 18 16.21 -25.11 -0.82
N ILE A 19 15.06 -25.32 -0.18
CA ILE A 19 14.27 -24.24 0.36
C ILE A 19 15.26 -23.52 1.26
N ALA A 20 15.90 -22.49 0.73
CA ALA A 20 16.72 -21.60 1.52
C ALA A 20 15.74 -21.09 2.57
N GLU A 21 15.86 -21.61 3.79
CA GLU A 21 15.24 -21.04 4.96
C GLU A 21 15.49 -19.55 4.86
N ARG A 22 14.42 -18.78 4.63
CA ARG A 22 14.54 -17.34 4.43
C ARG A 22 15.23 -16.81 5.68
N PRO A 23 16.45 -16.28 5.59
CA PRO A 23 17.17 -15.88 6.78
C PRO A 23 16.35 -14.79 7.47
N HIS A 24 16.18 -15.00 8.76
CA HIS A 24 15.47 -14.23 9.79
C HIS A 24 15.19 -12.75 9.42
N ALA A 25 14.05 -12.24 9.87
CA ALA A 25 13.73 -10.80 9.87
C ALA A 25 15.01 -10.00 10.18
N ARG A 26 15.53 -9.30 9.16
CA ARG A 26 16.87 -8.73 9.21
C ARG A 26 16.84 -7.52 10.14
N VAL A 27 17.35 -7.76 11.35
CA VAL A 27 17.47 -6.84 12.49
C VAL A 27 18.26 -5.59 12.08
N ILE A 28 17.92 -4.44 12.67
CA ILE A 28 18.69 -3.19 12.49
C ILE A 28 20.09 -3.38 13.08
N ASP A 29 21.12 -2.81 12.44
CA ASP A 29 22.48 -2.82 12.99
C ASP A 29 22.50 -2.22 14.40
N GLU A 30 23.21 -2.86 15.33
CA GLU A 30 23.22 -2.48 16.74
C GLU A 30 23.71 -1.04 16.97
N SER A 31 24.63 -0.54 16.15
CA SER A 31 25.10 0.84 16.23
C SER A 31 23.99 1.84 15.90
N VAL A 32 23.17 1.52 14.89
CA VAL A 32 22.01 2.33 14.48
C VAL A 32 20.91 2.23 15.53
N ALA A 33 20.66 1.04 16.08
CA ALA A 33 19.69 0.83 17.15
C ALA A 33 20.07 1.59 18.43
N ALA A 34 21.35 1.62 18.79
CA ALA A 34 21.87 2.43 19.90
C ALA A 34 21.71 3.94 19.64
N GLY A 35 21.98 4.39 18.41
CA GLY A 35 21.74 5.78 17.99
C GLY A 35 20.27 6.18 18.07
N ILE A 36 19.36 5.31 17.63
CA ILE A 36 17.90 5.50 17.75
C ILE A 36 17.50 5.61 19.22
N ARG A 37 18.01 4.73 20.09
CA ARG A 37 17.75 4.80 21.54
C ARG A 37 18.20 6.13 22.13
N SER A 38 19.41 6.57 21.83
CA SER A 38 19.94 7.86 22.30
C SER A 38 19.07 9.03 21.85
N ALA A 39 18.78 9.12 20.55
CA ALA A 39 17.96 10.20 19.98
C ALA A 39 16.51 10.19 20.47
N TYR A 40 15.95 8.99 20.72
CA TYR A 40 14.61 8.84 21.28
C TYR A 40 14.49 9.55 22.63
N PHE A 41 15.42 9.30 23.55
CA PHE A 41 15.42 9.92 24.88
C PHE A 41 15.81 11.40 24.84
N ALA A 42 16.71 11.78 23.93
CA ALA A 42 17.16 13.18 23.80
C ALA A 42 16.09 14.10 23.21
N GLU A 43 15.36 13.66 22.18
CA GLU A 43 14.54 14.55 21.36
C GLU A 43 13.04 14.24 21.35
N SER A 44 12.66 12.98 21.60
CA SER A 44 11.29 12.50 21.37
C SER A 44 10.57 12.06 22.64
N GLY A 45 11.20 12.20 23.81
CA GLY A 45 10.64 11.73 25.09
C GLY A 45 9.24 12.30 25.39
N GLU A 46 9.04 13.61 25.23
CA GLU A 46 7.73 14.23 25.47
C GLU A 46 6.64 13.67 24.53
N LEU A 47 6.97 13.56 23.24
CA LEU A 47 6.06 13.04 22.21
C LEU A 47 5.71 11.57 22.48
N ALA A 48 6.71 10.78 22.87
CA ALA A 48 6.55 9.36 23.15
C ALA A 48 5.69 9.11 24.39
N VAL A 49 5.89 9.88 25.47
CA VAL A 49 5.04 9.85 26.67
C VAL A 49 3.59 10.20 26.32
N ARG A 50 3.37 11.26 25.52
CA ARG A 50 2.04 11.70 25.11
C ARG A 50 1.27 10.60 24.37
N TYR A 51 1.94 9.82 23.52
CA TYR A 51 1.32 8.74 22.76
C TYR A 51 1.38 7.37 23.44
N GLY A 52 2.07 7.24 24.57
CA GLY A 52 2.30 5.95 25.24
C GLY A 52 3.14 4.99 24.41
N ILE A 53 4.13 5.49 23.67
CA ILE A 53 5.01 4.70 22.81
C ILE A 53 6.35 4.51 23.52
N SER A 54 6.86 3.28 23.53
CA SER A 54 8.19 2.96 24.04
C SER A 54 9.23 2.97 22.92
N VAL A 55 10.52 3.01 23.29
CA VAL A 55 11.61 2.88 22.31
C VAL A 55 11.61 1.51 21.62
N ALA A 56 11.13 0.46 22.29
CA ALA A 56 11.00 -0.87 21.71
C ALA A 56 9.96 -0.88 20.58
N ASP A 57 8.83 -0.20 20.77
CA ASP A 57 7.80 -0.07 19.72
C ASP A 57 8.35 0.65 18.47
N VAL A 58 9.23 1.64 18.66
CA VAL A 58 9.85 2.38 17.55
C VAL A 58 10.82 1.48 16.79
N ILE A 59 11.67 0.72 17.49
CA ILE A 59 12.60 -0.21 16.87
C ILE A 59 11.83 -1.30 16.11
N GLU A 60 10.82 -1.91 16.74
CA GLU A 60 9.94 -2.91 16.11
C GLU A 60 9.28 -2.37 14.83
N HIS A 61 8.78 -1.14 14.88
CA HIS A 61 8.21 -0.47 13.72
C HIS A 61 9.24 -0.30 12.59
N LEU A 62 10.44 0.20 12.90
CA LEU A 62 11.49 0.44 11.91
C LEU A 62 12.04 -0.86 11.30
N GLU A 63 12.14 -1.93 12.10
CA GLU A 63 12.48 -3.27 11.62
C GLU A 63 11.43 -3.80 10.65
N THR A 64 10.15 -3.67 11.03
CA THR A 64 9.01 -4.06 10.19
C THR A 64 8.97 -3.25 8.89
N ALA A 65 9.30 -1.96 8.94
CA ALA A 65 9.42 -1.09 7.78
C ALA A 65 10.64 -1.42 6.90
N GLY A 66 11.54 -2.28 7.37
CA GLY A 66 12.71 -2.74 6.63
C GLY A 66 13.87 -1.75 6.65
N LEU A 67 14.01 -0.94 7.71
CA LEU A 67 15.08 0.05 7.84
C LEU A 67 16.48 -0.54 7.60
N GLY A 68 16.75 -1.75 8.09
CA GLY A 68 18.04 -2.43 7.89
C GLY A 68 18.41 -2.73 6.43
N ARG A 69 17.49 -2.56 5.47
CA ARG A 69 17.74 -2.71 4.03
C ARG A 69 17.79 -1.39 3.27
N MET A 70 17.51 -0.28 3.94
CA MET A 70 17.43 1.04 3.31
C MET A 70 18.84 1.63 3.10
N PRO A 71 19.03 2.43 2.05
CA PRO A 71 20.26 3.20 1.92
C PRO A 71 20.32 4.24 3.05
N ARG A 72 21.44 4.26 3.79
CA ARG A 72 21.70 5.17 4.91
C ARG A 72 20.67 5.06 6.04
N PRO A 73 20.59 3.92 6.74
CA PRO A 73 19.64 3.70 7.83
C PRO A 73 19.80 4.69 9.00
N GLU A 74 20.97 5.31 9.13
CA GLU A 74 21.28 6.31 10.16
C GLU A 74 20.37 7.54 10.07
N ARG A 75 19.79 7.82 8.89
CA ARG A 75 18.81 8.92 8.71
C ARG A 75 17.55 8.78 9.55
N ALA A 76 17.24 7.57 10.02
CA ALA A 76 16.15 7.37 10.97
C ALA A 76 16.39 8.09 12.31
N ILE A 77 17.66 8.28 12.69
CA ILE A 77 18.06 9.00 13.91
C ILE A 77 17.68 10.48 13.78
N GLU A 78 18.01 11.11 12.65
CA GLU A 78 17.66 12.51 12.35
C GLU A 78 16.14 12.76 12.30
N ASN A 79 15.35 11.72 12.02
CA ASN A 79 13.90 11.80 11.89
C ASN A 79 13.18 11.05 13.01
N ILE A 80 13.80 10.93 14.20
CA ILE A 80 13.29 10.11 15.30
C ILE A 80 11.87 10.49 15.74
N LYS A 81 11.53 11.79 15.75
CA LYS A 81 10.16 12.27 16.05
C LYS A 81 9.13 11.71 15.06
N CYS A 82 9.50 11.62 13.78
CA CYS A 82 8.66 11.01 12.76
C CYS A 82 8.51 9.50 12.98
N ALA A 83 9.57 8.81 13.41
CA ALA A 83 9.53 7.39 13.72
C ALA A 83 8.60 7.10 14.91
N VAL A 84 8.68 7.87 16.00
CA VAL A 84 7.77 7.77 17.15
C VAL A 84 6.33 7.99 16.74
N HIS A 85 6.08 9.04 15.94
CA HIS A 85 4.73 9.33 15.47
C HIS A 85 4.20 8.22 14.55
N ALA A 86 5.03 7.68 13.65
CA ALA A 86 4.65 6.55 12.79
C ALA A 86 4.34 5.28 13.59
N ALA A 87 5.16 4.94 14.59
CA ALA A 87 4.88 3.84 15.51
C ALA A 87 3.52 4.03 16.21
N ALA A 88 3.25 5.24 16.73
CA ALA A 88 1.96 5.59 17.34
C ALA A 88 0.78 5.40 16.38
N LEU A 89 0.93 5.85 15.12
CA LEU A 89 -0.10 5.71 14.09
C LEU A 89 -0.35 4.25 13.75
N THR A 90 0.70 3.43 13.63
CA THR A 90 0.57 1.99 13.36
C THR A 90 -0.11 1.21 14.49
N ARG A 91 0.06 1.65 15.74
CA ARG A 91 -0.65 1.09 16.91
C ARG A 91 -2.08 1.60 17.06
N GLY A 92 -2.51 2.55 16.22
CA GLY A 92 -3.87 3.08 16.25
C GLY A 92 -4.15 4.07 17.37
N VAL A 93 -3.13 4.72 17.94
CA VAL A 93 -3.31 5.77 18.94
C VAL A 93 -4.15 6.91 18.36
N ALA A 94 -5.36 7.14 18.90
CA ALA A 94 -6.30 8.09 18.32
C ALA A 94 -5.74 9.52 18.26
N GLN A 95 -5.02 9.94 19.31
CA GLN A 95 -4.42 11.26 19.39
C GLN A 95 -3.38 11.51 18.29
N SER A 96 -2.52 10.53 17.98
CA SER A 96 -1.49 10.71 16.95
C SER A 96 -2.11 10.88 15.56
N TRP A 97 -3.21 10.17 15.26
CA TRP A 97 -3.97 10.36 14.03
C TRP A 97 -4.61 11.75 13.95
N ALA A 98 -5.16 12.26 15.05
CA ALA A 98 -5.73 13.61 15.10
C ALA A 98 -4.67 14.69 14.88
N ASP A 99 -3.52 14.56 15.55
CA ASP A 99 -2.40 15.50 15.43
C ASP A 99 -1.85 15.52 13.99
N LEU A 100 -1.68 14.35 13.37
CA LEU A 100 -1.23 14.23 11.98
C LEU A 100 -2.18 14.96 11.01
N GLN A 101 -3.48 14.71 11.13
CA GLN A 101 -4.48 15.30 10.24
C GLN A 101 -4.58 16.81 10.45
N THR A 102 -4.53 17.27 11.70
CA THR A 102 -4.54 18.70 12.04
C THR A 102 -3.42 19.45 11.33
N VAL A 103 -2.22 18.86 11.29
CA VAL A 103 -1.04 19.49 10.68
C VAL A 103 -1.03 19.37 9.16
N LEU A 104 -1.36 18.20 8.60
CA LEU A 104 -1.13 17.92 7.18
C LEU A 104 -2.36 18.04 6.28
N ALA A 105 -3.57 17.82 6.79
CA ALA A 105 -4.77 17.78 5.95
C ALA A 105 -5.00 19.09 5.18
N PRO A 106 -4.88 20.30 5.77
CA PRO A 106 -5.09 21.54 5.03
C PRO A 106 -4.11 21.72 3.86
N GLY A 107 -2.87 21.25 4.01
CA GLY A 107 -1.87 21.29 2.94
C GLY A 107 -2.19 20.32 1.81
N PHE A 108 -2.69 19.13 2.15
CA PHE A 108 -3.04 18.10 1.18
C PHE A 108 -4.30 18.48 0.40
N ASP A 109 -5.30 19.06 1.06
CA ASP A 109 -6.50 19.58 0.41
C ASP A 109 -6.15 20.64 -0.64
N ARG A 110 -5.28 21.60 -0.28
CA ARG A 110 -4.79 22.63 -1.21
C ARG A 110 -4.00 22.03 -2.38
N ALA A 111 -3.12 21.07 -2.11
CA ALA A 111 -2.31 20.44 -3.15
C ALA A 111 -3.17 19.66 -4.16
N CYS A 112 -4.22 18.96 -3.69
CA CYS A 112 -5.16 18.25 -4.56
C CYS A 112 -6.09 19.20 -5.31
N ALA A 113 -6.62 20.24 -4.65
CA ALA A 113 -7.47 21.25 -5.28
C ALA A 113 -6.74 22.13 -6.31
N ALA A 114 -5.41 22.19 -6.28
CA ALA A 114 -4.62 22.88 -7.32
C ALA A 114 -4.49 22.06 -8.62
N ARG A 115 -4.75 20.74 -8.58
CA ARG A 115 -4.56 19.80 -9.71
C ARG A 115 -5.86 19.20 -10.23
N LEU A 116 -6.91 19.25 -9.42
CA LEU A 116 -8.28 18.82 -9.72
C LEU A 116 -9.23 20.00 -9.50
N ASP A 117 -10.46 19.89 -9.99
CA ASP A 117 -11.55 20.72 -9.50
C ASP A 117 -11.60 20.69 -7.95
N ALA A 118 -11.86 21.84 -7.31
CA ALA A 118 -11.80 22.00 -5.86
C ALA A 118 -12.59 20.92 -5.10
N MET A 119 -13.81 20.59 -5.54
CA MET A 119 -14.63 19.57 -4.89
C MET A 119 -14.03 18.17 -5.04
N ARG A 120 -13.50 17.86 -6.23
CA ARG A 120 -12.85 16.58 -6.51
C ARG A 120 -11.52 16.44 -5.76
N GLY A 121 -10.76 17.52 -5.66
CA GLY A 121 -9.50 17.59 -4.91
C GLY A 121 -9.70 17.31 -3.43
N ILE A 122 -10.67 17.97 -2.80
CA ILE A 122 -11.02 17.76 -1.39
C ILE A 122 -11.52 16.32 -1.16
N ALA A 123 -12.40 15.82 -2.03
CA ALA A 123 -12.90 14.44 -1.92
C ALA A 123 -11.77 13.41 -2.06
N PHE A 124 -10.83 13.64 -2.97
CA PHE A 124 -9.66 12.79 -3.16
C PHE A 124 -8.76 12.78 -1.91
N ALA A 125 -8.43 13.94 -1.36
CA ALA A 125 -7.58 14.05 -0.16
C ALA A 125 -8.24 13.35 1.05
N ARG A 126 -9.54 13.52 1.24
CA ARG A 126 -10.30 12.80 2.28
C ARG A 126 -10.26 11.28 2.09
N ARG A 127 -10.46 10.81 0.86
CA ARG A 127 -10.37 9.38 0.54
C ARG A 127 -8.98 8.84 0.82
N PHE A 128 -7.93 9.58 0.49
CA PHE A 128 -6.55 9.20 0.80
C PHE A 128 -6.33 8.98 2.31
N TRP A 129 -6.85 9.87 3.18
CA TRP A 129 -6.72 9.70 4.63
C TRP A 129 -7.47 8.48 5.17
N ILE A 130 -8.69 8.24 4.68
CA ILE A 130 -9.45 7.04 5.01
C ILE A 130 -8.66 5.80 4.58
N ASP A 131 -8.19 5.81 3.35
CA ASP A 131 -7.44 4.71 2.75
C ASP A 131 -6.15 4.38 3.50
N LEU A 132 -5.40 5.41 3.91
CA LEU A 132 -4.19 5.29 4.72
C LEU A 132 -4.48 4.69 6.10
N ARG A 133 -5.58 5.11 6.74
CA ARG A 133 -5.96 4.60 8.06
C ARG A 133 -6.41 3.15 7.97
N MET A 134 -7.24 2.84 6.98
CA MET A 134 -7.78 1.49 6.77
C MET A 134 -6.66 0.50 6.45
N SER A 135 -5.70 0.86 5.58
CA SER A 135 -4.56 0.00 5.26
C SER A 135 -3.65 -0.23 6.48
N THR A 136 -3.39 0.81 7.26
CA THR A 136 -2.49 0.76 8.40
C THR A 136 -3.08 -0.08 9.55
N LEU A 137 -4.37 0.11 9.88
CA LEU A 137 -5.02 -0.51 11.04
C LEU A 137 -5.60 -1.90 10.73
N HIS A 138 -6.30 -2.06 9.61
CA HIS A 138 -6.96 -3.35 9.31
C HIS A 138 -5.99 -4.45 8.90
N HIS A 139 -4.71 -4.15 8.70
CA HIS A 139 -3.71 -5.20 8.59
C HIS A 139 -3.52 -5.94 9.93
N GLU A 140 -3.56 -5.26 11.09
CA GLU A 140 -3.56 -5.91 12.41
C GLU A 140 -4.81 -6.76 12.58
N ASP A 141 -5.99 -6.21 12.30
CA ASP A 141 -7.25 -6.94 12.46
C ASP A 141 -7.29 -8.19 11.60
N ARG A 142 -6.76 -8.12 10.36
CA ARG A 142 -6.63 -9.27 9.48
C ARG A 142 -5.66 -10.30 10.03
N LEU A 143 -4.48 -9.91 10.47
CA LEU A 143 -3.51 -10.85 11.04
C LEU A 143 -4.03 -11.49 12.33
N ALA A 144 -4.71 -10.71 13.17
CA ALA A 144 -5.36 -11.21 14.39
C ALA A 144 -6.50 -12.18 14.07
N ALA A 145 -7.31 -11.90 13.04
CA ALA A 145 -8.35 -12.82 12.56
C ALA A 145 -7.73 -14.10 11.98
N GLU A 146 -6.70 -13.99 11.12
CA GLU A 146 -5.98 -15.12 10.53
C GLU A 146 -5.31 -15.99 11.61
N ARG A 147 -4.73 -15.39 12.65
CA ARG A 147 -4.17 -16.10 13.83
C ARG A 147 -5.26 -16.82 14.63
N ARG A 148 -6.41 -16.18 14.87
CA ARG A 148 -7.56 -16.81 15.54
C ARG A 148 -8.12 -17.98 14.72
N ASP A 149 -8.21 -17.83 13.41
CA ASP A 149 -8.65 -18.90 12.51
C ASP A 149 -7.63 -20.05 12.43
N ALA A 150 -6.33 -19.74 12.43
CA ALA A 150 -5.28 -20.75 12.52
C ALA A 150 -5.29 -21.49 13.86
N ALA A 151 -5.50 -20.79 14.98
CA ALA A 151 -5.67 -21.40 16.30
C ALA A 151 -6.94 -22.26 16.35
N ARG A 152 -8.05 -21.81 15.75
CA ARG A 152 -9.27 -22.61 15.61
C ARG A 152 -9.06 -23.84 14.74
N ARG A 153 -8.35 -23.74 13.61
CA ARG A 153 -8.02 -24.90 12.75
C ARG A 153 -7.03 -25.86 13.41
N GLY A 154 -6.07 -25.34 14.17
CA GLY A 154 -5.15 -26.16 14.98
C GLY A 154 -5.85 -26.89 16.12
N ALA A 155 -6.85 -26.25 16.75
CA ALA A 155 -7.69 -26.88 17.77
C ALA A 155 -8.74 -27.84 17.17
N ALA A 156 -9.29 -27.53 15.99
CA ALA A 156 -10.24 -28.37 15.25
C ALA A 156 -9.55 -29.57 14.58
N GLY A 157 -8.21 -29.60 14.49
CA GLY A 157 -7.46 -30.78 14.08
C GLY A 157 -7.56 -31.96 15.07
N ILE A 158 -8.24 -31.79 16.21
CA ILE A 158 -8.51 -32.86 17.19
C ILE A 158 -9.98 -33.31 17.16
N LEU A 159 -10.91 -32.55 16.57
CA LEU A 159 -12.34 -32.90 16.53
C LEU A 159 -13.01 -32.39 15.26
N ASP A 160 -13.19 -33.34 14.33
CA ASP A 160 -14.22 -33.47 13.31
C ASP A 160 -14.60 -32.33 12.34
N ALA A 161 -14.93 -32.84 11.14
CA ALA A 161 -15.35 -32.14 9.95
C ALA A 161 -16.75 -31.51 10.04
N ASP A 162 -17.05 -30.70 9.02
CA ASP A 162 -18.34 -30.12 8.64
C ASP A 162 -18.85 -28.89 9.40
N THR A 163 -18.57 -27.70 8.83
CA THR A 163 -19.55 -26.60 8.71
C THR A 163 -19.09 -25.59 7.64
N PRO A 164 -19.77 -25.45 6.49
CA PRO A 164 -19.52 -24.36 5.55
C PRO A 164 -20.43 -23.17 5.87
N GLY A 165 -19.86 -22.07 6.37
CA GLY A 165 -20.66 -20.90 6.75
C GLY A 165 -19.88 -19.61 6.95
N SER A 166 -18.79 -19.36 6.24
CA SER A 166 -18.12 -18.05 6.27
C SER A 166 -18.63 -17.18 5.13
N ARG A 167 -19.60 -16.31 5.44
CA ARG A 167 -20.00 -15.23 4.53
C ARG A 167 -18.82 -14.28 4.36
N SER A 168 -18.10 -14.48 3.26
CA SER A 168 -17.09 -13.55 2.74
C SER A 168 -17.70 -12.15 2.67
N ARG A 169 -17.35 -11.28 3.63
CA ARG A 169 -17.52 -9.83 3.50
C ARG A 169 -16.70 -9.43 2.29
N THR A 170 -17.36 -9.21 1.16
CA THR A 170 -16.74 -8.73 -0.08
C THR A 170 -15.99 -7.46 0.27
N PRO A 171 -14.64 -7.45 0.26
CA PRO A 171 -13.92 -6.20 0.46
C PRO A 171 -14.28 -5.30 -0.70
N LEU A 172 -14.66 -4.05 -0.40
CA LEU A 172 -14.86 -2.98 -1.37
C LEU A 172 -13.66 -2.98 -2.33
N ARG A 173 -13.85 -3.58 -3.50
CA ARG A 173 -12.78 -3.90 -4.44
C ARG A 173 -12.36 -2.60 -5.10
N ARG A 174 -11.16 -2.12 -4.77
CA ARG A 174 -10.57 -0.99 -5.50
C ARG A 174 -10.30 -1.37 -6.96
N PRO A 175 -10.36 -0.39 -7.88
CA PRO A 175 -9.71 -0.49 -9.18
C PRO A 175 -8.22 -0.81 -8.98
N ARG A 176 -7.73 -1.81 -9.70
CA ARG A 176 -6.35 -2.31 -9.61
C ARG A 176 -5.34 -1.19 -9.98
N GLY A 177 -4.31 -1.01 -9.15
CA GLY A 177 -3.04 -0.43 -9.57
C GLY A 177 -2.42 0.68 -8.71
N VAL A 178 -3.05 1.13 -7.61
CA VAL A 178 -2.33 1.93 -6.59
C VAL A 178 -2.44 1.19 -5.27
N ARG A 179 -1.32 0.66 -4.77
CA ARG A 179 -1.28 0.06 -3.43
C ARG A 179 -1.62 1.16 -2.42
N ALA A 180 -2.60 0.92 -1.57
CA ALA A 180 -2.94 1.87 -0.51
C ALA A 180 -1.65 2.21 0.26
N PRO A 181 -1.36 3.51 0.51
CA PRO A 181 -0.22 3.87 1.34
C PRO A 181 -0.39 3.22 2.71
N ASP A 182 0.68 2.66 3.26
CA ASP A 182 0.66 1.94 4.55
C ASP A 182 1.83 2.44 5.40
N LEU A 183 1.50 3.01 6.57
CA LEU A 183 2.48 3.61 7.48
C LEU A 183 3.46 2.58 8.04
N ARG A 184 3.13 1.28 8.04
CA ARG A 184 4.06 0.21 8.43
C ARG A 184 5.29 0.12 7.54
N THR A 185 5.23 0.71 6.34
CA THR A 185 6.34 0.76 5.39
C THR A 185 7.18 2.03 5.52
N PHE A 186 6.90 2.88 6.51
CA PHE A 186 7.65 4.10 6.76
C PHE A 186 8.89 3.82 7.61
N ALA A 187 10.07 3.83 6.99
CA ALA A 187 11.33 3.56 7.68
C ALA A 187 12.03 4.80 8.26
N ALA A 188 11.34 5.94 8.35
CA ALA A 188 11.90 7.20 8.88
C ALA A 188 13.21 7.71 8.23
N THR A 189 13.58 7.27 7.02
CA THR A 189 14.77 7.81 6.30
C THR A 189 14.60 9.23 5.76
N ARG A 190 13.40 9.79 5.93
CA ARG A 190 13.00 11.14 5.54
C ARG A 190 11.81 11.60 6.39
N PRO A 191 11.52 12.92 6.44
CA PRO A 191 10.36 13.42 7.16
C PRO A 191 9.04 12.81 6.69
N LEU A 192 8.17 12.45 7.65
CA LEU A 192 6.88 11.79 7.38
C LEU A 192 5.99 12.58 6.41
N ARG A 193 5.99 13.92 6.52
CA ARG A 193 5.24 14.81 5.64
C ARG A 193 5.57 14.61 4.16
N TYR A 194 6.85 14.47 3.82
CA TYR A 194 7.30 14.32 2.44
C TYR A 194 6.98 12.93 1.92
N TRP A 195 7.20 11.91 2.76
CA TRP A 195 6.85 10.54 2.44
C TRP A 195 5.35 10.35 2.15
N LEU A 196 4.49 11.05 2.90
CA LEU A 196 3.04 11.05 2.67
C LEU A 196 2.65 11.86 1.43
N ALA A 197 3.24 13.04 1.24
CA ALA A 197 2.97 13.90 0.09
C ALA A 197 3.31 13.19 -1.23
N GLU A 198 4.45 12.50 -1.31
CA GLU A 198 4.82 11.71 -2.49
C GLU A 198 3.80 10.62 -2.81
N ARG A 199 3.25 9.94 -1.79
CA ARG A 199 2.23 8.90 -1.98
C ARG A 199 0.90 9.49 -2.42
N LEU A 200 0.52 10.63 -1.85
CA LEU A 200 -0.68 11.36 -2.24
C LEU A 200 -0.58 11.77 -3.72
N LEU A 201 0.51 12.45 -4.10
CA LEU A 201 0.73 12.94 -5.46
C LEU A 201 0.87 11.79 -6.45
N GLY A 202 1.61 10.74 -6.12
CA GLY A 202 1.69 9.55 -6.96
C GLY A 202 0.34 8.85 -7.15
N SER A 203 -0.48 8.78 -6.09
CA SER A 203 -1.85 8.23 -6.20
C SER A 203 -2.73 9.10 -7.10
N LEU A 204 -2.56 10.42 -7.01
CA LEU A 204 -3.29 11.41 -7.78
C LEU A 204 -2.92 11.33 -9.28
N GLU A 205 -1.63 11.20 -9.59
CA GLU A 205 -1.14 11.06 -10.96
C GLU A 205 -1.68 9.81 -11.64
N VAL A 206 -1.73 8.69 -10.92
CA VAL A 206 -2.32 7.46 -11.46
C VAL A 206 -3.83 7.62 -11.68
N GLU A 207 -4.55 8.34 -10.83
CA GLU A 207 -5.98 8.62 -11.02
C GLU A 207 -6.23 9.53 -12.23
N LEU A 208 -5.42 10.58 -12.38
CA LEU A 208 -5.45 11.47 -13.55
C LEU A 208 -5.15 10.72 -14.85
N GLY A 209 -4.11 9.88 -14.87
CA GLY A 209 -3.76 9.06 -16.02
C GLY A 209 -4.88 8.08 -16.40
N ARG A 210 -5.52 7.43 -15.42
CA ARG A 210 -6.68 6.56 -15.69
C ARG A 210 -7.87 7.33 -16.24
N ALA A 211 -8.15 8.52 -15.72
CA ALA A 211 -9.24 9.35 -16.21
C ALA A 211 -9.02 9.77 -17.67
N ALA A 212 -7.78 10.15 -18.02
CA ALA A 212 -7.40 10.47 -19.40
C ALA A 212 -7.58 9.26 -20.33
N SER A 213 -7.05 8.08 -19.96
CA SER A 213 -7.22 6.87 -20.76
C SER A 213 -8.67 6.39 -20.86
N ALA A 214 -9.52 6.71 -19.87
CA ALA A 214 -10.95 6.40 -19.93
C ALA A 214 -11.69 7.33 -20.88
N SER A 215 -11.34 8.63 -20.91
CA SER A 215 -11.87 9.61 -21.86
C SER A 215 -11.54 9.21 -23.30
N GLU A 216 -10.27 8.88 -23.58
CA GLU A 216 -9.82 8.46 -24.91
C GLU A 216 -10.57 7.21 -25.43
N ARG A 217 -10.89 6.27 -24.53
CA ARG A 217 -11.72 5.09 -24.87
C ARG A 217 -13.17 5.46 -25.18
N LEU A 218 -13.71 6.48 -24.52
CA LEU A 218 -15.08 6.94 -24.79
C LEU A 218 -15.12 7.68 -26.14
N ASP A 219 -14.13 8.53 -26.40
CA ASP A 219 -13.99 9.27 -27.67
C ASP A 219 -13.85 8.29 -28.85
N THR A 220 -13.00 7.25 -28.72
CA THR A 220 -12.88 6.20 -29.75
C THR A 220 -14.15 5.35 -29.91
N VAL A 221 -14.89 5.06 -28.82
CA VAL A 221 -16.19 4.37 -28.92
C VAL A 221 -17.24 5.26 -29.59
N GLU A 222 -17.24 6.55 -29.33
CA GLU A 222 -18.13 7.52 -29.98
C GLU A 222 -17.79 7.68 -31.47
N GLU A 223 -16.50 7.76 -31.83
CA GLU A 223 -16.02 7.77 -33.21
C GLU A 223 -16.39 6.48 -33.97
N VAL A 224 -16.23 5.30 -33.35
CA VAL A 224 -16.68 4.04 -33.95
C VAL A 224 -18.21 4.01 -34.10
N ARG A 225 -18.96 4.60 -33.17
CA ARG A 225 -20.43 4.69 -33.27
C ARG A 225 -20.86 5.63 -34.38
N THR A 226 -20.22 6.78 -34.56
CA THR A 226 -20.55 7.74 -35.64
C THR A 226 -20.18 7.19 -37.01
N LEU A 227 -19.05 6.47 -37.13
CA LEU A 227 -18.65 5.78 -38.37
C LEU A 227 -19.54 4.57 -38.70
N ARG A 228 -20.18 3.95 -37.70
CA ARG A 228 -21.09 2.79 -37.87
C ARG A 228 -22.56 3.20 -38.03
N ILE A 229 -22.86 4.47 -38.31
CA ILE A 229 -24.18 4.89 -38.82
C ILE A 229 -24.10 4.88 -40.37
N PRO A 230 -24.32 3.75 -41.07
CA PRO A 230 -24.56 3.81 -42.50
C PRO A 230 -25.93 4.44 -42.73
N ALA A 231 -25.97 5.54 -43.48
CA ALA A 231 -26.79 5.78 -44.67
C ALA A 231 -28.24 5.21 -44.77
N GLN A 232 -28.90 4.80 -43.69
CA GLN A 232 -30.28 4.27 -43.72
C GLN A 232 -31.34 5.38 -43.66
N MET A 233 -30.95 6.64 -43.45
CA MET A 233 -31.87 7.78 -43.41
C MET A 233 -31.94 8.58 -44.72
N ALA A 234 -31.15 8.23 -45.74
CA ALA A 234 -31.08 8.97 -47.00
C ALA A 234 -31.85 8.32 -48.19
N ALA A 235 -32.59 7.23 -47.96
CA ALA A 235 -33.30 6.49 -49.02
C ALA A 235 -34.82 6.39 -48.76
N GLY A 236 -35.46 7.50 -48.36
CA GLY A 236 -36.89 7.53 -48.02
C GLY A 236 -37.69 8.68 -48.65
N ALA A 237 -37.16 9.36 -49.66
CA ALA A 237 -37.84 10.49 -50.27
C ALA A 237 -37.63 10.54 -51.79
N GLU A 238 -38.16 9.56 -52.52
CA GLU A 238 -38.53 9.81 -53.92
C GLU A 238 -39.44 8.70 -54.47
N THR A 239 -40.39 9.14 -55.31
CA THR A 239 -41.30 8.37 -56.17
C THR A 239 -42.68 7.99 -55.62
N ARG A 240 -43.63 8.93 -55.74
CA ARG A 240 -44.90 8.64 -56.43
C ARG A 240 -45.50 9.90 -57.06
N PRO A 241 -45.45 10.04 -58.40
CA PRO A 241 -46.44 10.81 -59.15
C PRO A 241 -47.36 9.87 -59.95
N GLY A 242 -48.64 10.22 -60.02
CA GLY A 242 -49.61 9.71 -61.00
C GLY A 242 -50.25 8.37 -60.68
#